data_AF-A0A2S1SQ36-F1
#
_entry.id   AF-A0A2S1SQ36-F1
#
_cell.length_a   1.000
_cell.length_b   1.000
_cell.length_c   1.000
_cell.angle_alpha   90.00
_cell.angle_beta   90.00
_cell.angle_gamma   90.00
#
_symmetry.space_group_name_H-M   'P 1'
#
loop_
_entity.id
_entity.type
_entity.pdbx_description
1 polymer ?
#
loop_
_entity_poly.entity_id
_entity_poly.type
_entity_poly.pdbx_seq_one_letter_code
_entity_poly.pdbx_strand_id
1 'polypeptide(L)'
;MAKWGRSAADVFWSVDRALGGQRAPTRPQRWAARHPIALGLYASAAFALFLLGVSPGEGLTDALIALLGGAVGGLLFSLTAMAERGRQRRLKRLGLWNGPGRHASSGRRRAAHAARAALTRVRWPLLGAWAAWWAFLTAALWLLGLVTGQPADLPGCAAFALLVIILGEIGDRLRRRRAARRTGVPTNAGE
;
A
#
# COMPACT_ATOMS: atom_id res chain seq x y z
N MET A 1 -26.90 4.51 -15.13
CA MET A 1 -25.52 4.06 -14.81
C MET A 1 -25.06 4.27 -13.36
N ALA A 2 -25.74 5.07 -12.52
CA ALA A 2 -25.32 5.35 -11.12
C ALA A 2 -25.41 4.19 -10.10
N LYS A 3 -25.89 2.99 -10.49
CA LYS A 3 -25.99 1.83 -9.59
C LYS A 3 -24.67 1.05 -9.50
N TRP A 4 -23.85 1.04 -10.56
CA TRP A 4 -22.58 0.31 -10.60
C TRP A 4 -21.50 0.90 -9.68
N GLY A 5 -21.38 2.23 -9.63
CA GLY A 5 -20.37 2.89 -8.79
C GLY A 5 -20.58 2.70 -7.28
N ARG A 6 -21.84 2.56 -6.83
CA ARG A 6 -22.16 2.26 -5.42
C ARG A 6 -21.79 0.84 -5.05
N SER A 7 -22.10 -0.13 -5.91
CA SER A 7 -21.74 -1.54 -5.71
C SER A 7 -20.22 -1.73 -5.53
N ALA A 8 -19.41 -1.14 -6.43
CA ALA A 8 -17.95 -1.28 -6.36
C ALA A 8 -17.36 -0.66 -5.08
N ALA A 9 -17.86 0.52 -4.67
CA ALA A 9 -17.44 1.16 -3.43
C ALA A 9 -17.82 0.32 -2.20
N ASP A 10 -19.03 -0.26 -2.19
CA ASP A 10 -19.51 -1.08 -1.08
C ASP A 10 -18.72 -2.39 -0.94
N VAL A 11 -18.38 -3.02 -2.07
CA VAL A 11 -17.48 -4.19 -2.10
C VAL A 11 -16.09 -3.82 -1.61
N PHE A 12 -15.53 -2.70 -2.07
CA PHE A 12 -14.25 -2.22 -1.58
C PHE A 12 -14.27 -1.99 -0.06
N TRP A 13 -15.31 -1.34 0.48
CA TRP A 13 -15.44 -1.08 1.91
C TRP A 13 -15.78 -2.33 2.74
N SER A 14 -16.41 -3.35 2.16
CA SER A 14 -16.60 -4.63 2.84
C SER A 14 -15.28 -5.37 2.98
N VAL A 15 -14.47 -5.40 1.91
CA VAL A 15 -13.13 -5.97 1.91
C VAL A 15 -12.21 -5.21 2.86
N ASP A 16 -12.17 -3.87 2.80
CA ASP A 16 -11.36 -3.04 3.73
C ASP A 16 -11.72 -3.34 5.19
N ARG A 17 -13.02 -3.49 5.51
CA ARG A 17 -13.46 -3.86 6.86
C ARG A 17 -12.94 -5.25 7.26
N ALA A 18 -13.04 -6.24 6.38
CA ALA A 18 -12.55 -7.59 6.63
C ALA A 18 -11.02 -7.61 6.84
N LEU A 19 -10.29 -6.76 6.13
CA LEU A 19 -8.83 -6.61 6.24
C LEU A 19 -8.37 -5.77 7.45
N GLY A 20 -9.29 -5.40 8.36
CA GLY A 20 -8.95 -4.63 9.54
C GLY A 20 -8.77 -3.13 9.28
N GLY A 21 -9.45 -2.59 8.26
CA GLY A 21 -9.48 -1.17 7.91
C GLY A 21 -9.92 -0.23 9.04
N GLN A 22 -10.48 -0.77 10.12
CA GLN A 22 -10.83 -0.04 11.36
C GLN A 22 -9.62 0.31 12.24
N ARG A 23 -8.41 -0.17 11.93
CA ARG A 23 -7.19 0.20 12.67
C ARG A 23 -6.80 1.66 12.42
N ALA A 24 -6.28 2.31 13.46
CA ALA A 24 -5.77 3.68 13.33
C ALA A 24 -4.67 3.77 12.24
N PRO A 25 -4.68 4.80 11.39
CA PRO A 25 -3.74 4.93 10.29
C PRO A 25 -2.31 5.14 10.80
N THR A 26 -1.37 4.41 10.22
CA THR A 26 0.06 4.51 10.55
C THR A 26 0.67 5.80 9.99
N ARG A 27 1.85 6.22 10.50
CA ARG A 27 2.57 7.41 9.99
C ARG A 27 2.72 7.48 8.46
N PRO A 28 3.17 6.42 7.75
CA PRO A 28 3.32 6.47 6.29
C PRO A 28 1.96 6.56 5.59
N GLN A 29 0.92 5.87 6.09
CA GLN A 29 -0.43 5.91 5.52
C GLN A 29 -1.02 7.32 5.62
N ARG A 30 -0.75 8.03 6.73
CA ARG A 30 -1.12 9.44 6.87
C ARG A 30 -0.36 10.34 5.89
N TRP A 31 0.92 10.06 5.66
CA TRP A 31 1.71 10.83 4.69
C TRP A 31 1.23 10.56 3.26
N ALA A 32 1.06 9.30 2.87
CA ALA A 32 0.52 8.88 1.58
C ALA A 32 -0.84 9.54 1.30
N ALA A 33 -1.78 9.47 2.26
CA ALA A 33 -3.10 10.10 2.13
C ALA A 33 -3.07 11.63 2.00
N ARG A 34 -2.02 12.29 2.50
CA ARG A 34 -1.83 13.75 2.36
C ARG A 34 -1.21 14.12 1.02
N HIS A 35 -0.41 13.24 0.44
CA HIS A 35 0.36 13.51 -0.77
C HIS A 35 0.15 12.44 -1.85
N PRO A 36 -1.10 12.19 -2.29
CA PRO A 36 -1.39 11.13 -3.27
C PRO A 36 -0.71 11.38 -4.63
N ILE A 37 -0.64 12.64 -5.07
CA ILE A 37 0.00 13.00 -6.34
C ILE A 37 1.52 12.83 -6.22
N ALA A 38 2.14 13.35 -5.16
CA ALA A 38 3.58 13.18 -4.96
C ALA A 38 3.97 11.70 -4.87
N LEU A 39 3.19 10.87 -4.16
CA LEU A 39 3.43 9.42 -4.11
C LEU A 39 3.36 8.78 -5.49
N GLY A 40 2.35 9.16 -6.29
CA GLY A 40 2.23 8.68 -7.68
C GLY A 40 3.40 9.09 -8.54
N LEU A 41 3.85 10.35 -8.45
CA LEU A 41 5.01 10.84 -9.21
C LEU A 41 6.29 10.09 -8.83
N TYR A 42 6.54 9.89 -7.52
CA TYR A 42 7.69 9.11 -7.07
C TYR A 42 7.63 7.66 -7.54
N ALA A 43 6.46 7.03 -7.44
CA ALA A 43 6.25 5.67 -7.93
C ALA A 43 6.43 5.59 -9.46
N SER A 44 5.91 6.56 -10.20
CA SER A 44 6.03 6.65 -11.66
C SER A 44 7.48 6.76 -12.10
N ALA A 45 8.24 7.67 -11.48
CA ALA A 45 9.66 7.83 -11.79
C ALA A 45 10.45 6.56 -11.45
N ALA A 46 10.20 5.97 -10.28
CA ALA A 46 10.87 4.73 -9.88
C ALA A 46 10.57 3.56 -10.84
N PHE A 47 9.31 3.40 -11.25
CA PHE A 47 8.92 2.36 -12.23
C PHE A 47 9.52 2.62 -13.61
N ALA A 48 9.47 3.86 -14.11
CA ALA A 48 10.04 4.20 -15.41
C ALA A 48 11.55 3.96 -15.44
N LEU A 49 12.28 4.43 -14.42
CA LEU A 49 13.72 4.19 -14.31
C LEU A 49 14.06 2.71 -14.19
N PHE A 50 13.26 1.94 -13.44
CA PHE A 50 13.45 0.49 -13.34
C PHE A 50 13.28 -0.20 -14.70
N LEU A 51 12.18 0.09 -15.41
CA LEU A 51 11.91 -0.51 -16.72
C LEU A 51 12.97 -0.12 -17.75
N LEU A 52 13.44 1.14 -17.71
CA LEU A 52 14.53 1.59 -18.57
C LEU A 52 15.84 0.86 -18.26
N GLY A 53 16.17 0.68 -16.97
CA GLY A 53 17.39 -0.01 -16.54
C GLY A 53 17.41 -1.53 -16.81
N VAL A 54 16.24 -2.14 -17.03
CA VAL A 54 16.12 -3.56 -17.42
C VAL A 54 15.97 -3.73 -18.94
N SER A 55 15.68 -2.66 -19.68
CA SER A 55 15.58 -2.77 -21.13
C SER A 55 16.97 -2.94 -21.77
N PRO A 56 17.15 -3.96 -22.63
CA PRO A 56 18.41 -4.20 -23.32
C PRO A 56 18.65 -3.26 -24.51
N GLY A 57 17.66 -2.45 -24.91
CA GLY A 57 17.72 -1.55 -26.07
C GLY A 57 17.63 -0.06 -25.69
N GLU A 58 18.36 0.79 -26.42
CA GLU A 58 18.24 2.25 -26.35
C GLU A 58 17.16 2.80 -27.31
N GLY A 59 16.18 1.96 -27.69
CA GLY A 59 15.18 2.33 -28.68
C GLY A 59 14.09 3.27 -28.13
N LEU A 60 13.48 4.05 -29.03
CA LEU A 60 12.29 4.87 -28.70
C LEU A 60 11.17 4.01 -28.09
N THR A 61 10.99 2.79 -28.59
CA THR A 61 10.00 1.84 -28.07
C THR A 61 10.24 1.49 -26.61
N ASP A 62 11.50 1.27 -26.21
CA ASP A 62 11.88 0.95 -24.83
C ASP A 62 11.59 2.12 -23.88
N ALA A 63 11.91 3.34 -24.32
CA ALA A 63 11.59 4.56 -23.58
C ALA A 63 10.07 4.75 -23.43
N LEU A 64 9.28 4.47 -24.47
CA LEU A 64 7.82 4.54 -24.42
C LEU A 64 7.23 3.50 -23.46
N ILE A 65 7.73 2.26 -23.47
CA ILE A 65 7.31 1.20 -22.54
C ILE A 65 7.62 1.61 -21.10
N ALA A 66 8.84 2.10 -20.84
CA ALA A 66 9.23 2.58 -19.53
C ALA A 66 8.34 3.74 -19.05
N LEU A 67 8.06 4.71 -19.92
CA LEU A 67 7.19 5.85 -19.61
C LEU A 67 5.76 5.40 -19.29
N LEU A 68 5.18 4.52 -20.11
CA LEU A 68 3.83 3.99 -19.91
C LEU A 68 3.73 3.15 -18.63
N GLY A 69 4.69 2.25 -18.39
CA GLY A 69 4.75 1.45 -17.18
C GLY A 69 4.92 2.30 -15.92
N GLY A 70 5.75 3.34 -16.00
CA GLY A 70 5.86 4.39 -14.99
C GLY A 70 4.52 5.06 -14.73
N ALA A 71 3.85 5.58 -15.76
CA ALA A 71 2.58 6.27 -15.63
C ALA A 71 1.49 5.38 -14.99
N VAL A 72 1.38 4.12 -15.42
CA VAL A 72 0.46 3.14 -14.83
C VAL A 72 0.78 2.88 -13.37
N GLY A 73 2.05 2.63 -13.03
CA GLY A 73 2.50 2.44 -11.65
C GLY A 73 2.18 3.65 -10.78
N GLY A 74 2.48 4.86 -11.26
CA GLY A 74 2.17 6.11 -10.58
C GLY A 74 0.68 6.29 -10.32
N LEU A 75 -0.16 6.03 -11.32
CA LEU A 75 -1.61 6.12 -11.20
C LEU A 75 -2.14 5.16 -10.12
N LEU A 76 -1.69 3.91 -10.13
CA LEU A 76 -2.10 2.90 -9.13
C LEU A 76 -1.74 3.35 -7.71
N PHE A 77 -0.54 3.88 -7.51
CA PHE A 77 -0.10 4.38 -6.21
C PHE A 77 -0.88 5.64 -5.77
N SER A 78 -1.16 6.56 -6.69
CA SER A 78 -2.02 7.72 -6.42
C SER A 78 -3.44 7.32 -6.03
N LEU A 79 -4.04 6.37 -6.76
CA LEU A 79 -5.39 5.87 -6.46
C LEU A 79 -5.42 5.16 -5.10
N THR A 80 -4.39 4.38 -4.77
CA THR A 80 -4.25 3.74 -3.46
C THR A 80 -4.16 4.77 -2.33
N ALA A 81 -3.38 5.84 -2.52
CA ALA A 81 -3.29 6.93 -1.56
C ALA A 81 -4.60 7.72 -1.43
N MET A 82 -5.34 7.92 -2.53
CA MET A 82 -6.68 8.51 -2.50
C MET A 82 -7.68 7.64 -1.75
N ALA A 83 -7.65 6.32 -1.96
CA ALA A 83 -8.48 5.37 -1.23
C ALA A 83 -8.18 5.41 0.28
N GLU A 84 -6.90 5.45 0.66
CA GLU A 84 -6.47 5.62 2.06
C GLU A 84 -6.93 6.96 2.64
N ARG A 85 -6.95 8.04 1.85
CA ARG A 85 -7.53 9.34 2.25
C ARG A 85 -9.04 9.22 2.51
N GLY A 86 -9.76 8.51 1.64
CA GLY A 86 -11.18 8.18 1.83
C GLY A 86 -11.42 7.39 3.11
N ARG A 87 -10.58 6.38 3.37
CA ARG A 87 -10.62 5.55 4.57
C ARG A 87 -10.43 6.39 5.83
N GLN A 88 -9.45 7.29 5.82
CA GLN A 88 -9.21 8.23 6.92
C GLN A 88 -10.39 9.19 7.16
N ARG A 89 -11.03 9.70 6.09
CA ARG A 89 -12.27 10.51 6.22
C ARG A 89 -13.40 9.70 6.84
N ARG A 90 -13.58 8.44 6.42
CA ARG A 90 -14.58 7.53 7.00
C ARG A 90 -14.33 7.27 8.48
N LEU A 91 -13.10 6.99 8.88
CA LEU A 91 -12.74 6.77 10.30
C LEU A 91 -13.02 8.00 11.16
N LYS A 92 -12.81 9.21 10.64
CA LYS A 92 -13.18 10.47 11.30
C LYS A 92 -14.70 10.60 11.46
N ARG A 93 -15.47 10.34 10.40
CA ARG A 93 -16.95 10.39 10.44
C ARG A 93 -17.54 9.41 11.44
N LEU A 94 -16.93 8.23 11.58
CA LEU A 94 -17.35 7.22 12.55
C LEU A 94 -16.87 7.50 13.99
N GLY A 95 -16.11 8.57 14.22
CA GLY A 95 -15.53 8.88 15.52
C GLY A 95 -14.56 7.80 16.04
N LEU A 96 -14.01 6.97 15.14
CA LEU A 96 -13.04 5.93 15.47
C LEU A 96 -11.61 6.48 15.50
N TRP A 97 -11.37 7.63 14.85
CA TRP A 97 -10.06 8.27 14.82
C TRP A 97 -10.17 9.80 14.87
N ASN A 98 -9.51 10.40 15.86
CA ASN A 98 -9.55 11.85 16.13
C ASN A 98 -8.32 12.60 15.59
N GLY A 99 -7.49 11.97 14.77
CA GLY A 99 -6.27 12.58 14.24
C GLY A 99 -4.98 12.17 14.96
N PRO A 100 -3.82 12.74 14.57
CA PRO A 100 -2.55 12.52 15.25
C PRO A 100 -2.59 13.12 16.66
N GLY A 101 -2.24 12.33 17.69
CA GLY A 101 -2.04 12.82 19.06
C GLY A 101 -3.29 12.94 19.94
N ARG A 102 -4.50 12.70 19.40
CA ARG A 102 -5.73 12.70 20.19
C ARG A 102 -6.16 11.28 20.52
N HIS A 103 -6.03 10.90 21.79
CA HIS A 103 -6.41 9.59 22.29
C HIS A 103 -7.93 9.41 22.29
N ALA A 104 -8.41 8.28 21.76
CA ALA A 104 -9.79 7.87 21.93
C ALA A 104 -10.07 7.57 23.41
N SER A 105 -11.26 7.98 23.89
CA SER A 105 -11.70 7.79 25.27
C SER A 105 -11.60 6.31 25.67
N SER A 106 -11.14 6.07 26.91
CA SER A 106 -10.81 4.76 27.48
C SER A 106 -11.94 3.73 27.37
N GLY A 107 -13.21 4.17 27.43
CA GLY A 107 -14.40 3.30 27.27
C GLY A 107 -14.49 2.60 25.92
N ARG A 108 -14.02 3.23 24.83
CA ARG A 108 -14.05 2.67 23.47
C ARG A 108 -12.92 1.65 23.20
N ARG A 109 -11.88 1.63 24.05
CA ARG A 109 -10.76 0.69 23.94
C ARG A 109 -11.16 -0.73 24.34
N ARG A 110 -12.07 -0.89 25.32
CA ARG A 110 -12.59 -2.20 25.74
C ARG A 110 -13.40 -2.88 24.62
N ALA A 111 -14.29 -2.14 23.95
CA ALA A 111 -15.02 -2.65 22.79
C ALA A 111 -14.10 -2.99 21.60
N ALA A 112 -13.05 -2.19 21.38
CA ALA A 112 -12.05 -2.47 20.35
C ALA A 112 -11.16 -3.68 20.67
N HIS A 113 -10.92 -3.99 21.95
CA HIS A 113 -10.21 -5.21 22.37
C HIS A 113 -11.05 -6.47 22.14
N ALA A 114 -12.35 -6.43 22.44
CA ALA A 114 -13.27 -7.53 22.12
C ALA A 114 -13.35 -7.79 20.59
N ALA A 115 -13.43 -6.72 19.78
CA ALA A 115 -13.40 -6.84 18.32
C ALA A 115 -12.03 -7.33 17.77
N ARG A 116 -10.92 -7.02 18.46
CA ARG A 116 -9.57 -7.51 18.09
C ARG A 116 -9.41 -9.00 18.33
N ALA A 117 -10.00 -9.56 19.38
CA ALA A 117 -9.98 -11.00 19.65
C ALA A 117 -10.76 -11.80 18.59
N ALA A 118 -11.79 -11.22 17.98
CA ALA A 118 -12.52 -11.84 16.87
C ALA A 118 -11.75 -11.79 15.52
N LEU A 119 -10.88 -10.79 15.33
CA LEU A 119 -10.14 -10.58 14.07
C LEU A 119 -8.81 -11.35 13.97
N THR A 120 -8.35 -12.02 15.03
CA THR A 120 -7.09 -12.80 15.01
C THR A 120 -7.18 -14.10 14.21
N ARG A 121 -8.39 -14.60 13.90
CA ARG A 121 -8.60 -15.73 12.97
C ARG A 121 -8.52 -15.33 11.50
N VAL A 122 -8.44 -14.04 11.18
CA VAL A 122 -8.58 -13.49 9.81
C VAL A 122 -7.24 -12.95 9.30
N ARG A 123 -6.14 -13.71 9.48
CA ARG A 123 -4.81 -13.36 8.90
C ARG A 123 -4.64 -13.84 7.46
N TRP A 124 -5.39 -14.86 7.05
CA TRP A 124 -5.35 -15.45 5.71
C TRP A 124 -5.87 -14.58 4.56
N PRO A 125 -6.99 -13.84 4.68
CA PRO A 125 -7.47 -13.03 3.56
C PRO A 125 -6.61 -11.79 3.31
N LEU A 126 -5.74 -11.40 4.25
CA LEU A 126 -4.77 -10.32 4.04
C LEU A 126 -3.62 -10.77 3.14
N LEU A 127 -3.14 -12.00 3.36
CA LEU A 127 -2.20 -12.66 2.45
C LEU A 127 -2.86 -12.94 1.10
N GLY A 128 -4.12 -13.39 1.09
CA GLY A 128 -4.89 -13.64 -0.13
C GLY A 128 -5.14 -12.39 -0.96
N ALA A 129 -5.57 -11.28 -0.36
CA ALA A 129 -5.77 -10.00 -1.06
C ALA A 129 -4.45 -9.41 -1.56
N TRP A 130 -3.37 -9.56 -0.79
CA TRP A 130 -2.04 -9.15 -1.21
C TRP A 130 -1.51 -10.01 -2.36
N ALA A 131 -1.68 -11.33 -2.31
CA ALA A 131 -1.34 -12.24 -3.38
C ALA A 131 -2.19 -11.98 -4.64
N ALA A 132 -3.50 -11.72 -4.49
CA ALA A 132 -4.38 -11.37 -5.60
C ALA A 132 -3.99 -10.03 -6.25
N TRP A 133 -3.59 -9.04 -5.44
CA TRP A 133 -3.06 -7.77 -5.95
C TRP A 133 -1.75 -7.96 -6.73
N TRP A 134 -0.84 -8.79 -6.23
CA TRP A 134 0.37 -9.14 -6.95
C TRP A 134 0.09 -9.91 -8.23
N ALA A 135 -0.82 -10.89 -8.19
CA ALA A 135 -1.25 -11.62 -9.38
C ALA A 135 -1.85 -10.69 -10.43
N PHE A 136 -2.64 -9.68 -10.02
CA PHE A 136 -3.16 -8.65 -10.91
C PHE A 136 -2.05 -7.80 -11.51
N LEU A 137 -1.08 -7.35 -10.71
CA LEU A 137 0.09 -6.60 -11.19
C LEU A 137 0.91 -7.41 -12.19
N THR A 138 1.17 -8.69 -11.89
CA THR A 138 1.86 -9.62 -12.78
C THR A 138 1.10 -9.84 -14.07
N ALA A 139 -0.22 -10.04 -14.01
CA ALA A 139 -1.06 -10.20 -15.19
C ALA A 139 -1.08 -8.92 -16.05
N ALA A 140 -1.13 -7.74 -15.43
CA ALA A 140 -1.08 -6.47 -16.14
C ALA A 140 0.27 -6.25 -16.84
N LEU A 141 1.39 -6.54 -16.16
CA LEU A 141 2.72 -6.47 -16.76
C LEU A 141 2.91 -7.51 -17.87
N TRP A 142 2.37 -8.72 -17.69
CA TRP A 142 2.39 -9.77 -18.70
C TRP A 142 1.60 -9.38 -19.96
N LEU A 143 0.37 -8.86 -19.80
CA LEU A 143 -0.43 -8.34 -20.90
C LEU A 143 0.27 -7.20 -21.62
N LEU A 144 0.98 -6.33 -20.90
CA LEU A 144 1.78 -5.27 -21.50
C LEU A 144 2.90 -5.84 -22.37
N GLY A 145 3.60 -6.88 -21.89
CA GLY A 145 4.63 -7.60 -22.65
C GLY A 145 4.11 -8.27 -23.93
N LEU A 146 2.89 -8.80 -23.89
CA LEU A 146 2.23 -9.35 -25.09
C LEU A 146 1.97 -8.27 -26.14
N VAL A 147 1.51 -7.08 -25.71
CA VAL A 147 1.25 -5.96 -26.62
C VAL A 147 2.55 -5.42 -27.25
N THR A 148 3.68 -5.51 -26.54
CA THR A 148 4.97 -5.01 -27.02
C THR A 148 5.75 -6.04 -27.85
N GLY A 149 5.22 -7.26 -28.03
CA GLY A 149 5.89 -8.34 -28.77
C GLY A 149 7.17 -8.87 -28.09
N GLN A 150 7.41 -8.46 -26.84
CA GLN A 150 8.56 -8.85 -26.03
C GLN A 150 7.99 -9.48 -24.76
N PRO A 151 7.69 -10.81 -24.77
CA PRO A 151 7.17 -11.47 -23.58
C PRO A 151 8.19 -11.29 -22.47
N ALA A 152 7.82 -10.53 -21.43
CA ALA A 152 8.71 -10.28 -20.31
C ALA A 152 9.16 -11.62 -19.71
N ASP A 153 10.47 -11.84 -19.68
CA ASP A 153 11.04 -13.06 -19.13
C ASP A 153 10.50 -13.27 -17.71
N LEU A 154 9.80 -14.40 -17.53
CA LEU A 154 9.33 -14.91 -16.23
C LEU A 154 10.34 -14.70 -15.08
N PRO A 155 11.66 -14.97 -15.25
CA PRO A 155 12.65 -14.70 -14.21
C PRO A 155 12.82 -13.21 -13.87
N GLY A 156 12.69 -12.29 -14.83
CA GLY A 156 12.77 -10.83 -14.58
C GLY A 156 11.60 -10.33 -13.73
N CYS A 157 10.39 -10.81 -14.02
CA CYS A 157 9.21 -10.53 -13.19
C CYS A 157 9.36 -11.09 -11.76
N ALA A 158 9.85 -12.32 -11.63
CA ALA A 158 10.08 -12.95 -10.33
C ALA A 158 11.15 -12.20 -9.50
N ALA A 159 12.26 -11.80 -10.13
CA ALA A 159 13.32 -11.02 -9.49
C ALA A 159 12.83 -9.67 -8.99
N PHE A 160 12.00 -8.96 -9.78
CA PHE A 160 11.42 -7.69 -9.35
C PHE A 160 10.44 -7.85 -8.18
N ALA A 161 9.57 -8.87 -8.23
CA ALA A 161 8.68 -9.17 -7.12
C ALA A 161 9.46 -9.45 -5.82
N LEU A 162 10.53 -10.26 -5.89
CA LEU A 162 11.44 -10.50 -4.77
C LEU A 162 12.08 -9.22 -4.25
N LEU A 163 12.54 -8.34 -5.13
CA LEU A 163 13.15 -7.07 -4.75
C LEU A 163 12.17 -6.19 -3.97
N VAL A 164 10.93 -6.06 -4.43
CA VAL A 164 9.90 -5.27 -3.73
C VAL A 164 9.55 -5.88 -2.37
N ILE A 165 9.49 -7.21 -2.28
CA ILE A 165 9.26 -7.93 -1.01
C ILE A 165 10.37 -7.64 -0.01
N ILE A 166 11.63 -7.78 -0.44
CA ILE A 166 12.81 -7.51 0.38
C ILE A 166 12.81 -6.06 0.86
N LEU A 167 12.55 -5.11 -0.04
CA LEU A 167 12.46 -3.69 0.30
C LEU A 167 11.36 -3.41 1.34
N GLY A 168 10.21 -4.06 1.20
CA GLY A 168 9.09 -4.00 2.14
C GLY A 168 9.49 -4.51 3.53
N GLU A 169 10.15 -5.66 3.60
CA GLU A 169 10.59 -6.29 4.85
C GLU A 169 11.68 -5.47 5.55
N ILE A 170 12.65 -4.93 4.79
CA ILE A 170 13.67 -4.01 5.30
C ILE A 170 13.02 -2.76 5.90
N GLY A 171 12.04 -2.18 5.20
CA GLY A 171 11.28 -1.02 5.69
C GLY A 171 10.55 -1.30 7.00
N ASP A 172 9.94 -2.48 7.15
CA ASP A 172 9.25 -2.87 8.37
C ASP A 172 10.23 -3.16 9.52
N ARG A 173 11.37 -3.81 9.23
CA ARG A 173 12.45 -4.00 10.22
C ARG A 173 13.03 -2.67 10.70
N LEU A 174 13.29 -1.72 9.80
CA LEU A 174 13.73 -0.37 10.15
C LEU A 174 12.72 0.36 11.02
N ARG A 175 11.42 0.22 10.72
CA ARG A 175 10.34 0.76 11.54
C ARG A 175 10.34 0.16 12.94
N ARG A 176 10.43 -1.16 13.07
CA ARG A 176 10.49 -1.86 14.36
C ARG A 176 11.69 -1.39 15.19
N ARG A 177 12.87 -1.28 14.56
CA ARG A 177 14.08 -0.77 15.22
C ARG A 177 13.95 0.67 15.69
N ARG A 178 13.36 1.56 14.87
CA ARG A 178 13.13 2.97 15.25
C ARG A 178 12.10 3.12 16.38
N ALA A 179 11.13 2.22 16.47
CA ALA A 179 10.17 2.21 17.57
C ALA A 179 10.85 1.82 18.89
N ALA A 180 11.69 0.77 18.88
CA ALA A 180 12.44 0.33 20.06
C ALA A 180 13.43 1.38 20.58
N ARG A 181 14.09 2.14 19.69
CA ARG A 181 15.00 3.23 20.09
C ARG A 181 14.29 4.43 20.73
N ARG A 182 12.98 4.61 20.51
CA ARG A 182 12.20 5.70 21.14
C ARG A 182 11.67 5.36 22.52
N THR A 183 11.60 4.07 22.86
CA THR A 183 11.17 3.61 24.19
C THR A 183 12.33 3.47 25.17
N GLY A 184 13.57 3.44 24.69
CA GLY A 184 14.77 3.53 25.52
C GLY A 184 15.14 4.97 25.86
N VAL A 185 14.19 5.75 26.39
CA VAL A 185 14.54 7.00 27.08
C VAL A 185 15.30 6.59 28.36
N PRO A 186 16.47 7.18 28.64
CA PRO A 186 17.29 6.77 29.77
C PRO A 186 16.53 7.00 31.08
N THR A 187 16.43 5.96 31.90
CA THR A 187 16.06 6.04 33.30
C THR A 187 17.20 6.73 34.06
N ASN A 188 17.33 8.04 33.91
CA ASN A 188 18.19 8.85 34.76
C ASN A 188 17.31 9.65 35.71
N ALA A 189 17.01 9.02 36.84
CA ALA A 189 16.62 9.63 38.12
C ALA A 189 16.70 8.49 39.13
N GLY A 190 17.57 8.47 40.13
CA GLY A 190 18.59 9.38 40.63
C GLY A 190 19.04 8.76 41.94
N GLU A 191 20.35 8.65 42.15
CA GLU A 191 21.00 8.50 43.45
C GLU A 191 22.24 9.40 43.45
#